data_AF-D2I4Y0-F1
#
_entry.id   AF-D2I4Y0-F1
#
_cell.length_a   1.000
_cell.length_b   1.000
_cell.length_c   1.000
_cell.angle_alpha   90.00
_cell.angle_beta   90.00
_cell.angle_gamma   90.00
#
_symmetry.space_group_name_H-M   'P 1'
#
loop_
_entity.id
_entity.type
_entity.pdbx_description
1 polymer ?
#
loop_
_entity_poly.entity_id
_entity_poly.type
_entity_poly.pdbx_seq_one_letter_code
_entity_poly.pdbx_strand_id
1 'polypeptide(L)' 'CFSANNYVESKCQAVIQELRKCCARYPKGRSLVCSGFEKEEEEKLTVKPTSK' A
#
# COMPACT_ATOMS: atom_id res chain seq x y z
N CYS A 1 -1.86 -4.27 13.52
CA CYS A 1 -1.76 -5.57 12.83
C CYS A 1 -0.34 -6.13 12.87
N PHE A 2 0.66 -5.38 12.37
CA PHE A 2 2.05 -5.85 12.29
C PHE A 2 2.62 -6.39 13.61
N SER A 3 2.52 -5.64 14.71
CA SER A 3 3.01 -6.09 16.04
C SER A 3 2.40 -7.42 16.48
N ALA A 4 1.10 -7.63 16.23
CA ALA A 4 0.40 -8.88 16.56
C ALA A 4 0.72 -10.05 15.61
N ASN A 5 1.36 -9.80 14.47
CA ASN A 5 1.65 -10.81 13.44
C ASN A 5 3.15 -10.99 13.21
N ASN A 6 4.00 -10.65 14.20
CA ASN A 6 5.46 -10.71 14.10
C ASN A 6 5.99 -9.95 12.87
N TYR A 7 5.36 -8.83 12.54
CA TYR A 7 5.70 -7.97 11.41
C TYR A 7 5.60 -8.65 10.03
N VAL A 8 4.93 -9.81 9.94
CA VAL A 8 4.70 -10.49 8.66
C VAL A 8 3.58 -9.80 7.90
N GLU A 9 3.93 -9.11 6.82
CA GLU A 9 2.99 -8.32 6.01
C GLU A 9 1.86 -9.16 5.40
N SER A 10 2.15 -10.38 4.94
CA SER A 10 1.16 -11.27 4.29
C SER A 10 -0.05 -11.56 5.20
N LYS A 11 0.15 -11.61 6.52
CA LYS A 11 -0.92 -11.79 7.51
C LYS A 11 -1.77 -10.53 7.73
N CYS A 12 -1.27 -9.37 7.31
CA CYS A 12 -1.91 -8.07 7.46
C CYS A 12 -2.48 -7.51 6.16
N GLN A 13 -2.44 -8.28 5.06
CA GLN A 13 -2.89 -7.85 3.73
C GLN A 13 -4.30 -7.26 3.72
N ALA A 14 -5.24 -7.83 4.48
CA ALA A 14 -6.59 -7.29 4.58
C ALA A 14 -6.62 -5.83 5.11
N VAL A 15 -5.85 -5.53 6.17
CA VAL A 15 -5.75 -4.18 6.75
C VAL A 15 -5.05 -3.23 5.79
N ILE A 16 -4.02 -3.72 5.09
CA ILE A 16 -3.26 -2.95 4.10
C ILE A 16 -4.16 -2.57 2.91
N GLN A 17 -4.97 -3.51 2.42
CA GLN A 17 -5.94 -3.23 1.35
C GLN A 17 -6.99 -2.20 1.77
N GLU A 18 -7.50 -2.26 2.99
CA GLU A 18 -8.42 -1.24 3.50
C GLU A 18 -7.76 0.14 3.61
N LEU A 19 -6.49 0.21 4.03
CA LEU A 19 -5.72 1.46 4.02
C LEU A 19 -5.56 2.01 2.60
N ARG A 20 -5.29 1.15 1.60
CA ARG A 20 -5.23 1.57 0.19
C ARG A 20 -6.56 2.12 -0.30
N LYS A 21 -7.67 1.43 0.00
CA LYS A 21 -9.02 1.93 -0.34
C LYS A 21 -9.34 3.24 0.35
N CYS A 22 -8.90 3.42 1.60
CA CYS A 22 -9.03 4.67 2.32
C CYS A 22 -8.27 5.79 1.59
N CYS A 23 -7.01 5.56 1.23
CA CYS A 23 -6.18 6.54 0.54
C CYS A 23 -6.70 6.90 -0.86
N ALA A 24 -7.29 5.94 -1.59
CA ALA A 24 -7.89 6.19 -2.90
C ALA A 24 -9.09 7.15 -2.88
N ARG A 25 -9.72 7.37 -1.71
CA ARG A 25 -10.86 8.30 -1.57
C ARG A 25 -10.44 9.75 -1.37
N TYR A 26 -9.18 9.99 -1.03
CA TYR A 26 -8.68 11.32 -0.67
C TYR A 26 -7.69 11.83 -1.73
N PRO A 27 -7.59 13.17 -1.89
CA PRO A 27 -6.58 13.73 -2.77
C PRO A 27 -5.18 13.40 -2.26
N LYS A 28 -4.26 13.21 -3.22
CA LYS A 28 -2.85 12.90 -2.97
C LYS A 28 -2.23 13.87 -1.97
N GLY A 29 -1.38 13.37 -1.08
CA GLY A 29 -0.65 14.22 -0.15
C GLY A 29 -1.46 14.78 1.04
N ARG A 30 -2.72 14.37 1.21
CA ARG A 30 -3.54 14.76 2.37
C ARG A 30 -3.12 14.07 3.67
N SER A 31 -2.53 12.88 3.59
CA SER A 31 -2.08 12.10 4.74
C SER A 31 -0.71 11.52 4.46
N LEU A 32 0.21 11.65 5.42
CA LEU A 32 1.56 11.09 5.31
C LEU A 32 1.57 9.57 5.09
N VAL A 33 0.60 8.88 5.68
CA VAL A 33 0.43 7.42 5.49
C VAL A 33 0.02 7.12 4.05
N CYS A 34 -0.88 7.92 3.48
CA CYS A 34 -1.33 7.74 2.10
C CYS A 34 -0.25 8.07 1.08
N SER A 35 0.55 9.12 1.32
CA SER A 35 1.69 9.45 0.47
C SER A 35 2.69 8.29 0.31
N GLY A 36 2.78 7.40 1.32
CA GLY A 36 3.56 6.17 1.24
C GLY A 36 2.92 5.14 0.31
N PHE A 37 1.62 4.86 0.49
CA PHE A 37 0.88 3.92 -0.37
C PHE A 37 0.78 4.35 -1.83
N GLU A 38 0.65 5.65 -2.07
CA GLU A 38 0.57 6.18 -3.43
C GLU A 38 1.87 5.97 -4.22
N LYS A 39 3.02 6.08 -3.55
CA LYS A 39 4.34 5.79 -4.14
C LYS A 39 4.53 4.29 -4.40
N GLU A 40 4.10 3.45 -3.47
CA GLU A 40 4.17 1.99 -3.61
C GLU A 40 3.32 1.47 -4.77
N GLU A 41 2.10 1.98 -4.94
CA GLU A 41 1.23 1.60 -6.05
C GLU A 41 1.77 2.12 -7.40
N GLU A 42 2.38 3.31 -7.42
CA GLU A 42 3.06 3.86 -8.61
C GLU A 42 4.27 2.99 -9.01
N GLU A 43 5.09 2.55 -8.05
CA GLU A 43 6.20 1.62 -8.28
C GLU A 43 5.69 0.25 -8.80
N LYS A 44 4.59 -0.26 -8.22
CA LYS A 44 3.99 -1.52 -8.67
C LYS A 44 3.45 -1.44 -10.11
N LEU A 45 3.03 -0.26 -10.55
CA LEU A 45 2.57 -0.01 -11.92
C LEU A 45 3.72 0.17 -12.90
N THR A 46 4.84 0.77 -12.47
CA THR A 46 6.05 0.93 -13.30
C THR A 46 6.85 -0.38 -13.42
N VAL A 47 6.75 -1.28 -12.44
CA VAL A 47 7.38 -2.61 -12.43
C VAL A 47 6.48 -3.69 -13.08
N LYS A 48 5.58 -3.33 -14.02
CA LYS A 48 4.98 -4.34 -14.91
C LYS A 48 6.11 -5.09 -15.65
N PRO A 49 6.04 -6.43 -15.74
CA PRO A 49 7.18 -7.25 -16.09
C PRO A 49 7.51 -7.09 -17.56
N THR A 50 8.68 -6.53 -17.88
CA THR A 50 9.45 -7.02 -19.03
C THR A 50 9.88 -8.45 -18.70
N SER A 51 8.95 -9.39 -18.81
CA SER A 51 9.27 -10.79 -19.06
C SER A 51 9.61 -10.86 -20.54
N LYS A 52 10.91 -10.89 -20.85
CA LYS A 52 11.42 -11.36 -22.13
C LYS A 52 12.61 -12.26 -21.85
#